data_AF-A0A919MFM5-F1
#
_entry.id   AF-A0A919MFM5-F1
#
_cell.length_a   1.000
_cell.length_b   1.000
_cell.length_c   1.000
_cell.angle_alpha   90.00
_cell.angle_beta   90.00
_cell.angle_gamma   90.00
#
_symmetry.space_group_name_H-M   'P 1'
#
loop_
_entity.id
_entity.type
_entity.pdbx_description
1 polymer ?
#
loop_
_entity_poly.entity_id
_entity_poly.type
_entity_poly.pdbx_seq_one_letter_code
_entity_poly.pdbx_strand_id
1 'polypeptide(L)'
;MTQEMLDRLIGAAPPSTVDLDAVIRRTRRGQRMRRIAASGSAAVAVLAVAVAGVSLNGNEQRTVAVQSPPSPSPSPSPLPSSSPSPSVTAGQRLTPARLRAAVEEATAEQAPGTRWIYMPDVPGEKRDPDGHLKVWENKDPASFEGRSGVTRNGRKGGFYLSLRVAPLYECDGTVPVCEITTTADGLELVHYVDKPGNGWVFYGADVLLPDGKHALRMSAVNYFGGDGSPAVAPVPVFTRDELDRIAATVAADLSQ
;
A
#
# COMPACT_ATOMS: atom_id res chain seq x y z
N MET A 1 -36.89 -43.12 16.01
CA MET A 1 -36.21 -42.38 17.09
C MET A 1 -36.91 -41.05 17.25
N THR A 2 -37.40 -40.75 18.44
CA THR A 2 -38.23 -39.57 18.71
C THR A 2 -37.37 -38.36 19.09
N GLN A 3 -37.83 -37.17 18.72
CA GLN A 3 -37.14 -35.89 18.92
C GLN A 3 -36.80 -35.62 20.40
N GLU A 4 -37.62 -36.13 21.32
CA GLU A 4 -37.41 -36.09 22.77
C GLU A 4 -36.12 -36.78 23.24
N MET A 5 -35.61 -37.76 22.48
CA MET A 5 -34.37 -38.45 22.86
C MET A 5 -33.12 -37.62 22.55
N LEU A 6 -33.17 -36.74 21.55
CA LEU A 6 -32.06 -35.84 21.20
C LEU A 6 -31.98 -34.66 22.17
N ASP A 7 -33.12 -34.08 22.56
CA ASP A 7 -33.16 -32.98 23.55
C ASP A 7 -32.69 -33.41 24.94
N ARG A 8 -32.80 -34.70 25.27
CA ARG A 8 -32.32 -35.24 26.56
C ARG A 8 -30.82 -35.54 26.58
N LEU A 9 -30.20 -35.73 25.42
CA LEU A 9 -28.76 -35.97 25.29
C LEU A 9 -27.96 -34.67 25.16
N ILE A 10 -28.60 -33.60 24.67
CA ILE A 10 -28.02 -32.26 24.64
C ILE A 10 -28.31 -31.62 26.00
N GLY A 11 -27.49 -31.95 27.00
CA GLY A 11 -27.52 -31.27 28.29
C GLY A 11 -27.43 -29.75 28.11
N ALA A 12 -28.09 -29.00 29.00
CA ALA A 12 -28.13 -27.54 28.94
C ALA A 12 -26.72 -26.98 28.68
N ALA A 13 -26.58 -26.23 27.59
CA ALA A 13 -25.29 -25.67 27.20
C ALA A 13 -24.70 -24.91 28.40
N PRO A 14 -23.45 -25.22 28.81
CA PRO A 14 -22.85 -24.52 29.93
C PRO A 14 -22.82 -23.02 29.61
N PRO A 15 -23.14 -22.15 30.60
CA PRO A 15 -23.11 -20.72 30.37
C PRO A 15 -21.73 -20.34 29.83
N SER A 16 -21.69 -19.73 28.65
CA SER A 16 -20.44 -19.32 28.02
C SER A 16 -19.74 -18.33 28.95
N THR A 17 -18.68 -18.78 29.62
CA THR A 17 -17.87 -17.98 30.56
C THR A 17 -16.97 -16.95 29.88
N VAL A 18 -17.05 -16.84 28.56
CA VAL A 18 -16.26 -15.91 27.77
C VAL A 18 -17.02 -14.59 27.64
N ASP A 19 -16.60 -13.60 28.43
CA ASP A 19 -17.04 -12.21 28.30
C ASP A 19 -16.46 -11.61 27.01
N LEU A 20 -17.23 -11.71 25.92
CA LEU A 20 -16.86 -11.18 24.61
C LEU A 20 -16.68 -9.66 24.65
N ASP A 21 -17.45 -8.95 25.49
CA ASP A 21 -17.37 -7.49 25.61
C ASP A 21 -16.07 -7.03 26.28
N ALA A 22 -15.55 -7.81 27.23
CA ALA A 22 -14.22 -7.58 27.79
C ALA A 22 -13.11 -7.78 26.75
N VAL A 23 -13.22 -8.81 25.90
CA VAL A 23 -12.24 -9.08 24.84
C VAL A 23 -12.24 -7.95 23.80
N ILE A 24 -13.41 -7.52 23.33
CA ILE A 24 -13.56 -6.44 22.33
C ILE A 24 -13.04 -5.09 22.89
N ARG A 25 -13.34 -4.76 24.16
CA ARG A 25 -12.78 -3.56 24.79
C ARG A 25 -11.26 -3.61 24.90
N ARG A 26 -10.69 -4.78 25.19
CA ARG A 26 -9.24 -4.97 25.32
C ARG A 26 -8.51 -4.76 23.99
N THR A 27 -9.04 -5.31 22.90
CA THR A 27 -8.46 -5.16 21.56
C THR A 27 -8.57 -3.71 21.06
N ARG A 28 -9.73 -3.07 21.20
CA ARG A 28 -9.92 -1.64 20.87
C ARG A 28 -8.97 -0.73 21.65
N ARG A 29 -8.79 -0.97 22.95
CA ARG A 29 -7.85 -0.19 23.78
C ARG A 29 -6.40 -0.37 23.33
N GLY A 30 -5.99 -1.58 22.96
CA GLY A 30 -4.66 -1.87 22.43
C GLY A 30 -4.37 -1.15 21.10
N GLN A 31 -5.33 -1.16 20.17
CA GLN A 31 -5.20 -0.43 18.91
C GLN A 31 -5.10 1.09 19.12
N ARG A 32 -5.90 1.65 20.03
CA ARG A 32 -5.85 3.09 20.36
C ARG A 32 -4.52 3.50 20.99
N MET A 33 -3.97 2.68 21.89
CA MET A 33 -2.65 2.95 22.50
C MET A 33 -1.51 2.86 21.49
N ARG A 34 -1.57 1.95 20.51
CA ARG A 34 -0.57 1.89 19.42
C ARG A 34 -0.58 3.14 18.54
N ARG A 35 -1.78 3.70 18.25
CA ARG A 35 -1.90 4.96 17.51
C ARG A 35 -1.34 6.15 18.29
N ILE A 36 -1.56 6.21 19.60
CA ILE A 36 -1.04 7.29 20.47
C ILE A 36 0.49 7.19 20.63
N ALA A 37 1.02 5.98 20.82
CA ALA A 37 2.46 5.75 20.96
C ALA A 37 3.24 6.13 19.69
N ALA A 38 2.66 5.99 18.50
CA ALA A 38 3.26 6.44 17.25
C ALA A 38 3.33 7.98 17.11
N SER A 39 2.45 8.71 17.81
CA SER A 39 2.40 10.18 17.78
C SER A 39 3.16 10.89 18.92
N GLY A 40 3.64 10.14 19.93
CA GLY A 40 4.18 10.71 21.18
C GLY A 40 5.70 10.93 21.22
N SER A 41 6.44 10.59 20.17
CA SER A 41 7.91 10.57 20.17
C SER A 41 8.54 11.81 19.51
N ALA A 42 8.06 13.02 19.81
CA ALA A 42 8.62 14.25 19.23
C ALA A 42 8.88 15.40 20.21
N ALA A 43 8.79 15.19 21.53
CA ALA A 43 8.85 16.31 22.47
C ALA A 43 9.65 16.07 23.76
N VAL A 44 10.91 15.63 23.69
CA VAL A 44 11.97 15.83 24.72
C VAL A 44 13.33 15.61 24.00
N ALA A 45 14.34 16.48 23.91
CA ALA A 45 14.63 17.79 24.46
C ALA A 45 15.59 18.56 23.50
N VAL A 46 15.35 19.85 23.34
CA VAL A 46 16.32 20.84 22.83
C VAL A 46 16.93 21.53 24.04
N LEU A 47 18.24 21.40 24.25
CA LEU A 47 19.17 22.45 24.72
C LEU A 47 20.49 21.86 25.25
N ALA A 48 21.59 22.07 24.50
CA ALA A 48 22.82 22.66 25.02
C ALA A 48 23.75 23.04 23.86
N VAL A 49 23.97 24.36 23.71
CA VAL A 49 24.95 25.00 22.83
C VAL A 49 26.32 24.97 23.50
N ALA A 50 27.39 24.63 22.76
CA ALA A 50 28.75 25.14 23.02
C ALA A 50 29.69 24.99 21.79
N VAL A 51 29.90 26.12 21.12
CA VAL A 51 31.08 26.70 20.44
C VAL A 51 32.36 25.86 20.25
N ALA A 52 32.85 25.84 18.99
CA ALA A 52 34.24 25.98 18.49
C ALA A 52 34.43 25.11 17.22
N GLY A 53 35.07 25.48 16.11
CA GLY A 53 35.80 26.67 15.69
C GLY A 53 36.24 26.49 14.22
N VAL A 54 36.29 27.60 13.48
CA VAL A 54 37.13 27.97 12.32
C VAL A 54 37.88 26.86 11.54
N SER A 55 37.70 26.81 10.21
CA SER A 55 38.81 26.99 9.25
C SER A 55 38.35 27.27 7.81
N LEU A 56 39.01 28.28 7.24
CA LEU A 56 38.99 28.77 5.87
C LEU A 56 39.68 27.79 4.92
N ASN A 57 39.26 27.79 3.65
CA ASN A 57 40.03 27.66 2.39
C ASN A 57 39.01 27.31 1.28
N GLY A 58 38.87 28.01 0.16
CA GLY A 58 39.90 28.66 -0.66
C GLY A 58 40.13 27.79 -1.91
N ASN A 59 39.65 28.28 -3.07
CA ASN A 59 39.99 27.94 -4.48
C ASN A 59 38.69 27.91 -5.32
N GLU A 60 38.40 28.94 -6.12
CA GLU A 60 38.97 29.28 -7.43
C GLU A 60 38.76 28.21 -8.53
N GLN A 61 38.11 28.69 -9.61
CA GLN A 61 38.20 28.25 -11.00
C GLN A 61 37.74 26.83 -11.37
N ARG A 62 36.75 26.74 -12.27
CA ARG A 62 36.99 26.67 -13.73
C ARG A 62 35.67 26.58 -14.51
N THR A 63 35.38 27.63 -15.25
CA THR A 63 34.43 27.61 -16.37
C THR A 63 35.10 26.86 -17.53
N VAL A 64 34.51 25.74 -17.97
CA VAL A 64 34.83 25.14 -19.27
C VAL A 64 33.51 24.98 -20.02
N ALA A 65 33.34 25.79 -21.06
CA ALA A 65 32.34 25.57 -22.09
C ALA A 65 32.82 24.42 -22.99
N VAL A 66 31.99 23.40 -23.15
CA VAL A 66 32.19 22.35 -24.16
C VAL A 66 31.08 22.46 -25.18
N GLN A 67 31.45 22.86 -26.40
CA GLN A 67 30.64 22.72 -27.60
C GLN A 67 30.45 21.23 -27.93
N SER A 68 29.22 20.82 -28.28
CA SER A 68 28.95 19.54 -28.93
C SER A 68 28.27 19.79 -30.30
N PRO A 69 28.80 19.23 -31.41
CA PRO A 69 28.21 19.30 -32.76
C PRO A 69 27.16 18.16 -33.00
N PRO A 70 26.51 18.09 -34.19
CA PRO A 70 25.06 17.88 -34.31
C PRO A 70 24.54 16.43 -34.30
N SER A 71 23.23 16.40 -34.07
CA SER A 71 22.26 15.29 -34.05
C SER A 71 22.31 14.35 -35.26
N PRO A 72 22.36 13.02 -35.06
CA PRO A 72 21.93 12.04 -36.04
C PRO A 72 20.42 11.73 -35.96
N SER A 73 19.89 11.37 -37.13
CA SER A 73 18.51 11.10 -37.53
C SER A 73 17.84 9.92 -36.79
N PRO A 74 16.51 9.92 -36.57
CA PRO A 74 15.79 8.78 -35.99
C PRO A 74 15.66 7.63 -37.00
N SER A 75 16.03 6.42 -36.57
CA SER A 75 15.75 5.15 -37.24
C SER A 75 14.35 4.65 -36.87
N PRO A 76 13.58 4.06 -37.80
CA PRO A 76 12.22 3.57 -37.52
C PRO A 76 12.22 2.38 -36.55
N SER A 77 11.29 2.44 -35.60
CA SER A 77 11.00 1.42 -34.58
C SER A 77 10.56 0.08 -35.18
N PRO A 78 11.07 -1.07 -34.69
CA PRO A 78 10.41 -2.34 -34.89
C PRO A 78 9.14 -2.41 -34.02
N LEU A 79 8.05 -2.90 -34.62
CA LEU A 79 6.78 -3.18 -33.97
C LEU A 79 6.98 -4.12 -32.76
N PRO A 80 6.23 -3.94 -31.65
CA PRO A 80 6.28 -4.86 -30.54
C PRO A 80 5.70 -6.22 -30.97
N SER A 81 6.49 -7.29 -30.82
CA SER A 81 5.97 -8.66 -30.79
C SER A 81 5.00 -8.77 -29.62
N SER A 82 3.71 -8.89 -29.93
CA SER A 82 2.67 -9.28 -28.99
C SER A 82 2.99 -10.67 -28.46
N SER A 83 3.68 -10.75 -27.32
CA SER A 83 3.87 -11.99 -26.60
C SER A 83 2.48 -12.50 -26.19
N PRO A 84 2.15 -13.79 -26.44
CA PRO A 84 0.83 -14.31 -26.08
C PRO A 84 0.64 -14.23 -24.56
N SER A 85 -0.40 -13.53 -24.12
CA SER A 85 -0.83 -13.57 -22.72
C SER A 85 -1.11 -15.02 -22.34
N PRO A 86 -0.48 -15.56 -21.28
CA PRO A 86 -0.82 -16.88 -20.79
C PRO A 86 -2.30 -16.88 -20.38
N SER A 87 -3.12 -17.65 -21.08
CA SER A 87 -4.51 -17.86 -20.68
C SER A 87 -4.53 -18.51 -19.30
N VAL A 88 -4.97 -17.75 -18.29
CA VAL A 88 -5.07 -18.18 -16.90
C VAL A 88 -6.15 -19.25 -16.83
N THR A 89 -5.77 -20.47 -16.46
CA THR A 89 -6.72 -21.55 -16.19
C THR A 89 -7.44 -21.26 -14.86
N ALA A 90 -8.77 -21.28 -14.88
CA ALA A 90 -9.59 -21.15 -13.68
C ALA A 90 -9.14 -22.16 -12.60
N GLY A 91 -8.87 -21.66 -11.40
CA GLY A 91 -8.38 -22.46 -10.27
C GLY A 91 -6.87 -22.40 -10.01
N GLN A 92 -6.12 -21.53 -10.70
CA GLN A 92 -4.72 -21.28 -10.33
C GLN A 92 -4.61 -20.69 -8.92
N ARG A 93 -3.75 -21.32 -8.10
CA ARG A 93 -3.44 -20.87 -6.74
C ARG A 93 -2.92 -19.44 -6.77
N LEU A 94 -3.45 -18.58 -5.90
CA LEU A 94 -2.93 -17.23 -5.73
C LEU A 94 -1.48 -17.30 -5.23
N THR A 95 -0.58 -16.62 -5.93
CA THR A 95 0.84 -16.54 -5.60
C THR A 95 1.29 -15.08 -5.52
N PRO A 96 2.39 -14.77 -4.80
CA PRO A 96 2.95 -13.42 -4.79
C PRO A 96 3.29 -12.90 -6.19
N ALA A 97 3.72 -13.80 -7.09
CA ALA A 97 4.06 -13.44 -8.46
C ALA A 97 2.82 -13.07 -9.29
N ARG A 98 1.72 -13.82 -9.17
CA ARG A 98 0.45 -13.48 -9.83
C ARG A 98 -0.10 -12.15 -9.32
N LEU A 99 -0.14 -11.97 -8.00
CA LEU A 99 -0.63 -10.73 -7.40
C LEU A 99 0.21 -9.51 -7.82
N ARG A 100 1.54 -9.66 -7.86
CA ARG A 100 2.43 -8.62 -8.37
C ARG A 100 2.11 -8.27 -9.83
N ALA A 101 2.04 -9.27 -10.71
CA ALA A 101 1.78 -9.06 -12.13
C ALA A 101 0.46 -8.33 -12.35
N ALA A 102 -0.62 -8.76 -11.67
CA ALA A 102 -1.93 -8.11 -11.76
C ALA A 102 -1.87 -6.63 -11.34
N VAL A 103 -1.18 -6.31 -10.25
CA VAL A 103 -1.04 -4.91 -9.77
C VAL A 103 -0.21 -4.07 -10.74
N GLU A 104 0.90 -4.61 -11.27
CA GLU A 104 1.75 -3.90 -12.21
C GLU A 104 1.04 -3.64 -13.54
N GLU A 105 0.28 -4.62 -14.06
CA GLU A 105 -0.53 -4.50 -15.27
C GLU A 105 -1.66 -3.48 -15.10
N ALA A 106 -2.46 -3.60 -14.03
CA ALA A 106 -3.52 -2.65 -13.71
C ALA A 106 -2.97 -1.22 -13.53
N THR A 107 -1.78 -1.08 -12.94
CA THR A 107 -1.12 0.23 -12.80
C THR A 107 -0.70 0.81 -14.15
N ALA A 108 -0.14 -0.02 -15.04
CA ALA A 108 0.27 0.41 -16.37
C ALA A 108 -0.93 0.90 -17.20
N GLU A 109 -2.08 0.24 -17.06
CA GLU A 109 -3.33 0.62 -17.72
C GLU A 109 -3.96 1.88 -17.12
N GLN A 110 -4.17 1.91 -15.81
CA GLN A 110 -4.98 2.93 -15.14
C GLN A 110 -4.21 4.20 -14.77
N ALA A 111 -2.88 4.11 -14.65
CA ALA A 111 -2.02 5.23 -14.24
C ALA A 111 -0.76 5.32 -15.13
N PRO A 112 -0.92 5.56 -16.45
CA PRO A 112 0.19 5.57 -17.39
C PRO A 112 1.28 6.58 -17.02
N GLY A 113 2.53 6.22 -17.31
CA GLY A 113 3.71 7.00 -16.95
C GLY A 113 4.15 6.86 -15.49
N THR A 114 3.45 6.06 -14.69
CA THR A 114 3.93 5.64 -13.37
C THR A 114 5.04 4.60 -13.53
N ARG A 115 6.10 4.74 -12.74
CA ARG A 115 7.17 3.74 -12.64
C ARG A 115 7.31 3.27 -11.21
N TRP A 116 7.47 1.97 -11.05
CA TRP A 116 7.87 1.35 -9.80
C TRP A 116 9.34 1.63 -9.53
N ILE A 117 9.66 1.97 -8.29
CA ILE A 117 11.00 2.20 -7.80
C ILE A 117 11.15 1.54 -6.44
N TYR A 118 12.35 1.18 -6.06
CA TYR A 118 12.60 0.69 -4.71
C TYR A 118 12.18 1.74 -3.66
N MET A 119 11.44 1.30 -2.63
CA MET A 119 11.18 2.12 -1.44
C MET A 119 12.10 1.67 -0.31
N PRO A 120 12.94 2.57 0.24
CA PRO A 120 13.89 2.18 1.26
C PRO A 120 13.24 1.80 2.59
N ASP A 121 13.84 0.84 3.29
CA ASP A 121 13.37 0.40 4.61
C ASP A 121 13.74 1.43 5.67
N VAL A 122 14.93 2.02 5.53
CA VAL A 122 15.41 3.13 6.37
C VAL A 122 15.74 4.35 5.50
N PRO A 123 15.50 5.58 6.00
CA PRO A 123 15.89 6.80 5.27
C PRO A 123 17.37 6.77 4.85
N GLY A 124 17.64 7.03 3.57
CA GLY A 124 19.00 7.10 3.02
C GLY A 124 19.59 5.78 2.52
N GLU A 125 18.86 4.66 2.65
CA GLU A 125 19.28 3.39 2.09
C GLU A 125 19.38 3.45 0.55
N LYS A 126 20.52 2.99 0.02
CA LYS A 126 20.79 2.90 -1.41
C LYS A 126 20.67 1.44 -1.84
N ARG A 127 19.62 1.10 -2.57
CA ARG A 127 19.53 -0.14 -3.35
C ARG A 127 19.13 0.20 -4.78
N ASP A 128 19.57 -0.63 -5.71
CA ASP A 128 19.12 -0.50 -7.08
C ASP A 128 17.62 -0.81 -7.15
N PRO A 129 16.81 0.08 -7.75
CA PRO A 129 15.41 -0.21 -8.00
C PRO A 129 15.35 -1.37 -8.99
N ASP A 130 14.74 -2.48 -8.57
CA ASP A 130 14.45 -3.58 -9.49
C ASP A 130 13.29 -3.23 -10.44
N GLY A 131 12.62 -2.10 -10.22
CA GLY A 131 11.55 -1.61 -11.08
C GLY A 131 10.24 -2.37 -10.88
N HIS A 132 10.08 -3.05 -9.75
CA HIS A 132 8.94 -3.91 -9.48
C HIS A 132 8.31 -3.67 -8.10
N LEU A 133 7.07 -4.11 -7.96
CA LEU A 133 6.42 -4.24 -6.67
C LEU A 133 6.99 -5.48 -5.94
N LYS A 134 7.58 -5.26 -4.76
CA LYS A 134 7.92 -6.38 -3.88
C LYS A 134 6.64 -6.88 -3.21
N VAL A 135 6.34 -8.16 -3.42
CA VAL A 135 5.21 -8.87 -2.79
C VAL A 135 5.76 -10.11 -2.11
N TRP A 136 5.33 -10.37 -0.88
CA TRP A 136 5.72 -11.52 -0.07
C TRP A 136 4.53 -12.14 0.65
N GLU A 137 4.70 -13.40 1.05
CA GLU A 137 3.74 -14.12 1.89
C GLU A 137 3.83 -13.66 3.34
N ASN A 138 2.67 -13.52 3.98
CA ASN A 138 2.58 -13.28 5.42
C ASN A 138 2.59 -14.59 6.20
N LYS A 139 2.54 -14.50 7.54
CA LYS A 139 2.42 -15.68 8.41
C LYS A 139 1.17 -16.52 8.13
N ASP A 140 0.10 -15.86 7.69
CA ASP A 140 -1.08 -16.52 7.18
C ASP A 140 -0.84 -16.84 5.69
N PRO A 141 -0.88 -18.13 5.28
CA PRO A 141 -0.60 -18.54 3.90
C PRO A 141 -1.62 -18.01 2.88
N ALA A 142 -2.76 -17.47 3.32
CA ALA A 142 -3.74 -16.81 2.47
C ALA A 142 -3.57 -15.27 2.41
N SER A 143 -2.62 -14.72 3.17
CA SER A 143 -2.36 -13.29 3.22
C SER A 143 -1.04 -12.92 2.53
N PHE A 144 -1.05 -11.82 1.79
CA PHE A 144 0.12 -11.26 1.13
C PHE A 144 0.30 -9.81 1.53
N GLU A 145 1.54 -9.37 1.54
CA GLU A 145 1.89 -7.96 1.68
C GLU A 145 2.76 -7.55 0.51
N GLY A 146 2.67 -6.28 0.14
CA GLY A 146 3.55 -5.70 -0.85
C GLY A 146 3.87 -4.26 -0.54
N ARG A 147 5.05 -3.85 -0.97
CA ARG A 147 5.56 -2.50 -0.76
C ARG A 147 6.48 -2.11 -1.91
N SER A 148 6.31 -0.91 -2.41
CA SER A 148 7.22 -0.32 -3.38
C SER A 148 7.13 1.19 -3.34
N GLY A 149 8.09 1.85 -3.96
CA GLY A 149 8.00 3.25 -4.26
C GLY A 149 7.40 3.43 -5.65
N VAL A 150 6.80 4.59 -5.87
CA VAL A 150 6.27 4.97 -7.18
C VAL A 150 6.72 6.35 -7.55
N THR A 151 6.91 6.57 -8.85
CA THR A 151 7.25 7.89 -9.39
C THR A 151 6.49 8.20 -10.68
N ARG A 152 6.03 9.44 -10.81
CA ARG A 152 5.36 9.97 -12.01
C ARG A 152 5.57 11.47 -12.07
N ASN A 153 5.94 12.00 -13.23
CA ASN A 153 6.10 13.46 -13.45
C ASN A 153 7.00 14.14 -12.40
N GLY A 154 8.14 13.53 -12.07
CA GLY A 154 9.09 14.03 -11.08
C GLY A 154 8.66 13.87 -9.61
N ARG A 155 7.43 13.44 -9.34
CA ARG A 155 6.92 13.16 -7.99
C ARG A 155 7.31 11.75 -7.56
N LYS A 156 7.46 11.54 -6.26
CA LYS A 156 7.72 10.24 -5.64
C LYS A 156 6.75 10.01 -4.49
N GLY A 157 6.48 8.75 -4.19
CA GLY A 157 5.60 8.33 -3.10
C GLY A 157 5.77 6.86 -2.78
N GLY A 158 5.17 6.42 -1.69
CA GLY A 158 5.09 5.02 -1.32
C GLY A 158 3.80 4.38 -1.82
N PHE A 159 3.87 3.08 -2.08
CA PHE A 159 2.74 2.22 -2.38
C PHE A 159 2.79 0.99 -1.46
N TYR A 160 1.63 0.65 -0.91
CA TYR A 160 1.44 -0.47 -0.01
C TYR A 160 0.28 -1.32 -0.51
N LEU A 161 0.43 -2.64 -0.36
CA LEU A 161 -0.52 -3.65 -0.74
C LEU A 161 -0.69 -4.62 0.43
N SER A 162 -1.93 -5.02 0.69
CA SER A 162 -2.23 -6.13 1.59
C SER A 162 -3.43 -6.90 1.06
N LEU A 163 -3.24 -8.20 0.84
CA LEU A 163 -4.35 -9.13 0.75
C LEU A 163 -4.49 -9.82 2.11
N ARG A 164 -5.66 -9.74 2.70
CA ARG A 164 -5.92 -10.23 4.05
C ARG A 164 -7.30 -10.83 4.17
N VAL A 165 -7.53 -11.59 5.23
CA VAL A 165 -8.87 -12.02 5.62
C VAL A 165 -9.72 -10.79 5.97
N ALA A 166 -10.94 -10.73 5.46
CA ALA A 166 -11.95 -9.73 5.75
C ALA A 166 -12.09 -9.51 7.27
N PRO A 167 -12.43 -8.28 7.74
CA PRO A 167 -13.29 -7.30 7.05
C PRO A 167 -12.55 -6.21 6.26
N LEU A 168 -13.35 -5.48 5.48
CA LEU A 168 -12.98 -4.20 4.89
C LEU A 168 -12.63 -3.17 5.97
N TYR A 169 -12.00 -2.09 5.53
CA TYR A 169 -11.69 -0.93 6.33
C TYR A 169 -12.97 -0.33 6.91
N GLU A 170 -13.01 -0.16 8.22
CA GLU A 170 -14.17 0.39 8.92
C GLU A 170 -14.14 1.92 8.88
N CYS A 171 -15.16 2.52 8.27
CA CYS A 171 -15.37 3.97 8.32
C CYS A 171 -15.89 4.40 9.70
N ASP A 172 -15.01 4.44 10.71
CA ASP A 172 -15.38 4.68 12.12
C ASP A 172 -15.48 6.18 12.51
N GLY A 173 -15.63 7.08 11.54
CA GLY A 173 -15.69 8.53 11.75
C GLY A 173 -14.36 9.17 12.18
N THR A 174 -13.32 8.38 12.50
CA THR A 174 -11.97 8.91 12.78
C THR A 174 -11.20 9.21 11.50
N VAL A 175 -11.64 8.64 10.37
CA VAL A 175 -11.10 8.94 9.05
C VAL A 175 -11.98 9.99 8.38
N PRO A 176 -11.44 11.20 8.10
CA PRO A 176 -12.25 12.34 7.69
C PRO A 176 -12.92 12.17 6.33
N VAL A 177 -12.39 11.29 5.47
CA VAL A 177 -13.00 10.91 4.20
C VAL A 177 -12.97 9.40 4.12
N CYS A 178 -14.12 8.75 4.22
CA CYS A 178 -14.27 7.31 4.10
C CYS A 178 -15.67 7.04 3.55
N GLU A 179 -15.75 6.42 2.39
CA GLU A 179 -17.02 6.15 1.71
C GLU A 179 -17.00 4.72 1.19
N ILE A 180 -18.17 4.10 1.25
CA ILE A 180 -18.41 2.77 0.70
C ILE A 180 -19.11 2.96 -0.63
N THR A 181 -18.56 2.38 -1.68
CA THR A 181 -19.09 2.40 -3.04
C THR A 181 -19.10 0.99 -3.61
N THR A 182 -19.49 0.88 -4.88
CA THR A 182 -19.52 -0.39 -5.60
C THR A 182 -18.75 -0.24 -6.90
N THR A 183 -17.88 -1.20 -7.21
CA THR A 183 -17.15 -1.25 -8.48
C THR A 183 -18.10 -1.53 -9.65
N ALA A 184 -17.63 -1.35 -10.89
CA ALA A 184 -18.41 -1.69 -12.08
C ALA A 184 -18.85 -3.17 -12.12
N ASP A 185 -18.05 -4.06 -11.52
CA ASP A 185 -18.32 -5.50 -11.41
C ASP A 185 -19.17 -5.89 -10.20
N GLY A 186 -19.68 -4.90 -9.44
CA GLY A 186 -20.55 -5.14 -8.29
C GLY A 186 -19.81 -5.44 -6.98
N LEU A 187 -18.49 -5.24 -6.91
CA LEU A 187 -17.71 -5.49 -5.68
C LEU A 187 -17.82 -4.30 -4.73
N GLU A 188 -17.89 -4.59 -3.43
CA GLU A 188 -17.84 -3.54 -2.40
C GLU A 188 -16.43 -2.94 -2.33
N LEU A 189 -16.35 -1.62 -2.45
CA LEU A 189 -15.11 -0.83 -2.38
C LEU A 189 -15.24 0.21 -1.27
N VAL A 190 -14.27 0.22 -0.35
CA VAL A 190 -14.08 1.32 0.59
C VAL A 190 -12.91 2.15 0.13
N HIS A 191 -13.14 3.41 -0.20
CA HIS A 191 -12.06 4.37 -0.43
C HIS A 191 -11.96 5.33 0.75
N TYR A 192 -10.74 5.73 1.10
CA TYR A 192 -10.52 6.60 2.24
C TYR A 192 -9.30 7.52 2.08
N VAL A 193 -9.30 8.63 2.83
CA VAL A 193 -8.17 9.55 2.96
C VAL A 193 -7.78 9.67 4.42
N ASP A 194 -6.58 9.21 4.75
CA ASP A 194 -6.01 9.31 6.09
C ASP A 194 -4.88 10.35 6.14
N LYS A 195 -4.83 11.10 7.24
CA LYS A 195 -3.87 12.18 7.50
C LYS A 195 -3.33 12.05 8.92
N PRO A 196 -2.47 11.07 9.19
CA PRO A 196 -2.04 10.74 10.55
C PRO A 196 -1.13 11.81 11.20
N GLY A 197 -0.68 12.82 10.45
CA GLY A 197 0.21 13.88 10.91
C GLY A 197 1.41 14.08 9.99
N ASN A 198 2.37 14.93 10.39
CA ASN A 198 3.66 15.14 9.70
C ASN A 198 3.57 15.51 8.20
N GLY A 199 2.44 16.06 7.76
CA GLY A 199 2.18 16.36 6.34
C GLY A 199 1.95 15.11 5.48
N TRP A 200 1.78 13.93 6.07
CA TRP A 200 1.47 12.72 5.35
C TRP A 200 0.00 12.69 4.93
N VAL A 201 -0.22 12.22 3.71
CA VAL A 201 -1.53 12.01 3.12
C VAL A 201 -1.53 10.61 2.52
N PHE A 202 -2.45 9.77 2.99
CA PHE A 202 -2.69 8.44 2.47
C PHE A 202 -3.99 8.45 1.68
N TYR A 203 -3.95 7.93 0.46
CA TYR A 203 -5.13 7.46 -0.24
C TYR A 203 -5.18 5.95 -0.07
N GLY A 204 -6.34 5.40 0.22
CA GLY A 204 -6.54 3.96 0.34
C GLY A 204 -7.78 3.51 -0.38
N ALA A 205 -7.69 2.30 -0.94
CA ALA A 205 -8.77 1.56 -1.57
C ALA A 205 -8.77 0.14 -0.99
N ASP A 206 -9.93 -0.36 -0.60
CA ASP A 206 -10.10 -1.67 0.00
C ASP A 206 -11.30 -2.37 -0.64
N VAL A 207 -11.07 -3.47 -1.35
CA VAL A 207 -12.08 -4.17 -2.15
C VAL A 207 -12.34 -5.55 -1.57
N LEU A 208 -13.61 -5.89 -1.37
CA LEU A 208 -13.99 -7.23 -0.94
C LEU A 208 -13.94 -8.16 -2.17
N LEU A 209 -13.13 -9.21 -2.08
CA LEU A 209 -13.06 -10.19 -3.16
C LEU A 209 -14.35 -11.02 -3.24
N PRO A 210 -14.72 -11.57 -4.40
CA PRO A 210 -15.97 -12.34 -4.58
C PRO A 210 -16.13 -13.55 -3.68
N ASP A 211 -15.03 -14.06 -3.12
CA ASP A 211 -15.11 -15.15 -2.14
C ASP A 211 -15.71 -14.73 -0.79
N GLY A 212 -15.88 -13.43 -0.57
CA GLY A 212 -16.42 -12.83 0.66
C GLY A 212 -15.53 -13.02 1.89
N LYS A 213 -14.34 -13.58 1.72
CA LYS A 213 -13.42 -13.96 2.80
C LYS A 213 -12.16 -13.11 2.79
N HIS A 214 -11.75 -12.60 1.64
CA HIS A 214 -10.54 -11.80 1.52
C HIS A 214 -10.86 -10.37 1.06
N ALA A 215 -10.02 -9.46 1.53
CA ALA A 215 -10.05 -8.05 1.15
C ALA A 215 -8.68 -7.64 0.59
N LEU A 216 -8.71 -7.00 -0.57
CA LEU A 216 -7.56 -6.42 -1.23
C LEU A 216 -7.47 -4.94 -0.86
N ARG A 217 -6.45 -4.57 -0.09
CA ARG A 217 -6.15 -3.18 0.27
C ARG A 217 -4.93 -2.68 -0.45
N MET A 218 -5.09 -1.51 -1.03
CA MET A 218 -4.01 -0.72 -1.60
C MET A 218 -3.96 0.64 -0.92
N SER A 219 -2.76 1.18 -0.75
CA SER A 219 -2.58 2.54 -0.27
C SER A 219 -1.43 3.24 -0.95
N ALA A 220 -1.67 4.48 -1.34
CA ALA A 220 -0.67 5.39 -1.90
C ALA A 220 -0.39 6.50 -0.89
N VAL A 221 0.89 6.83 -0.69
CA VAL A 221 1.31 7.88 0.25
C VAL A 221 2.26 8.89 -0.39
N ASN A 222 2.24 10.12 0.11
CA ASN A 222 3.03 11.25 -0.39
C ASN A 222 4.45 11.38 0.20
N TYR A 223 4.90 10.43 1.02
CA TYR A 223 6.31 10.32 1.43
C TYR A 223 6.99 9.17 0.69
N PHE A 224 8.32 9.20 0.64
CA PHE A 224 9.12 8.17 0.02
C PHE A 224 10.23 7.75 0.99
N GLY A 225 10.14 6.52 1.51
CA GLY A 225 11.11 5.93 2.43
C GLY A 225 10.45 5.18 3.59
N GLY A 226 11.21 4.93 4.66
CA GLY A 226 10.67 4.35 5.91
C GLY A 226 9.75 5.32 6.64
N ASP A 227 9.05 4.82 7.67
CA ASP A 227 7.98 5.48 8.46
C ASP A 227 8.40 6.73 9.26
N GLY A 228 9.53 7.35 8.92
CA GLY A 228 9.97 8.65 9.46
C GLY A 228 10.40 9.63 8.37
N SER A 229 10.21 9.29 7.10
CA SER A 229 10.61 10.16 5.99
C SER A 229 9.64 11.35 5.88
N PRO A 230 10.14 12.57 5.62
CA PRO A 230 9.26 13.71 5.40
C PRO A 230 8.44 13.49 4.12
N ALA A 231 7.28 14.16 4.04
CA ALA A 231 6.52 14.23 2.81
C ALA A 231 7.40 14.81 1.69
N VAL A 232 7.42 14.13 0.53
CA VAL A 232 8.20 14.55 -0.64
C VAL A 232 7.30 15.18 -1.71
N ALA A 233 5.99 15.12 -1.53
CA ALA A 233 4.98 15.73 -2.40
C ALA A 233 3.76 16.18 -1.58
N PRO A 234 2.97 17.16 -2.07
CA PRO A 234 1.76 17.60 -1.37
C PRO A 234 0.65 16.54 -1.33
N VAL A 235 0.62 15.61 -2.29
CA VAL A 235 -0.34 14.50 -2.38
C VAL A 235 0.34 13.23 -2.90
N PRO A 236 -0.26 12.03 -2.72
CA PRO A 236 0.24 10.77 -3.27
C PRO A 236 0.37 10.76 -4.79
N VAL A 237 1.30 9.95 -5.31
CA VAL A 237 1.57 9.85 -6.76
C VAL A 237 0.34 9.42 -7.56
N PHE A 238 -0.38 8.43 -7.05
CA PHE A 238 -1.70 8.04 -7.54
C PHE A 238 -2.75 9.02 -7.05
N THR A 239 -3.70 9.36 -7.94
CA THR A 239 -4.97 9.97 -7.52
C THR A 239 -5.85 8.92 -6.84
N ARG A 240 -6.93 9.36 -6.18
CA ARG A 240 -7.90 8.43 -5.56
C ARG A 240 -8.56 7.55 -6.61
N ASP A 241 -9.14 8.17 -7.64
CA ASP A 241 -9.84 7.48 -8.73
C ASP A 241 -8.93 6.50 -9.49
N GLU A 242 -7.63 6.79 -9.63
CA GLU A 242 -6.66 5.83 -10.18
C GLU A 242 -6.45 4.64 -9.25
N LEU A 243 -6.26 4.88 -7.95
CA LEU A 243 -6.06 3.81 -6.97
C LEU A 243 -7.29 2.90 -6.86
N ASP A 244 -8.49 3.48 -6.89
CA ASP A 244 -9.76 2.75 -6.85
C ASP A 244 -9.93 1.87 -8.09
N ARG A 245 -9.62 2.39 -9.28
CA ARG A 245 -9.66 1.61 -10.53
C ARG A 245 -8.62 0.49 -10.55
N ILE A 246 -7.39 0.76 -10.08
CA ILE A 246 -6.36 -0.29 -9.96
C ILE A 246 -6.84 -1.40 -9.01
N ALA A 247 -7.37 -1.03 -7.84
CA ALA A 247 -7.86 -2.00 -6.86
C ALA A 247 -9.02 -2.84 -7.42
N ALA A 248 -9.97 -2.21 -8.12
CA ALA A 248 -11.08 -2.90 -8.77
C ALA A 248 -10.61 -3.86 -9.86
N THR A 249 -9.73 -3.43 -10.77
CA THR A 249 -9.18 -4.27 -11.84
C THR A 249 -8.44 -5.48 -11.28
N VAL A 250 -7.60 -5.29 -10.25
CA VAL A 250 -6.88 -6.40 -9.61
C VAL A 250 -7.86 -7.35 -8.92
N ALA A 251 -8.85 -6.84 -8.20
CA ALA A 251 -9.86 -7.70 -7.57
C ALA A 251 -10.63 -8.55 -8.59
N ALA A 252 -10.97 -7.98 -9.75
CA ALA A 252 -11.61 -8.70 -10.85
C ALA A 252 -10.69 -9.78 -11.46
N ASP A 253 -9.40 -9.51 -11.66
CA ASP A 253 -8.43 -10.51 -12.14
C ASP A 253 -8.23 -11.67 -11.16
N LEU A 254 -8.17 -11.37 -9.87
CA LEU A 254 -8.03 -12.39 -8.82
C LEU A 254 -9.25 -13.31 -8.69
N SER A 255 -10.36 -12.95 -9.33
CA SER A 255 -11.62 -13.70 -9.31
C SER A 255 -11.75 -14.74 -10.43
N GLN A 256 -10.83 -14.71 -11.41
CA GLN A 256 -10.76 -15.65 -12.54
C GLN A 256 -9.86 -16.84 -12.20
#